data_AF-A0A0P8C626-F1
#
_entry.id   AF-A0A0P8C626-F1
#
_cell.length_a   1.000
_cell.length_b   1.000
_cell.length_c   1.000
_cell.angle_alpha   90.00
_cell.angle_beta   90.00
_cell.angle_gamma   90.00
#
_symmetry.space_group_name_H-M   'P 1'
#
loop_
_entity.id
_entity.type
_entity.pdbx_description
1 polymer ?
#
loop_
_entity_poly.entity_id
_entity_poly.type
_entity_poly.pdbx_seq_one_letter_code
_entity_poly.pdbx_strand_id
1 'polypeptide(L)'
;MAIDLEKLTLEELKELNKQVELAIRGFEKRRKKEALHAAQKAAQEHGFSLDEILNEKSGSKGLPKYANPANPDQTWTGRGRQPGWVKTALAKGKSLEDLAI
;
A
#
# COMPACT_ATOMS: atom_id res chain seq x y z
N MET A 1 37.04 9.72 -7.90
CA MET A 1 37.64 10.91 -8.55
C MET A 1 37.30 12.12 -7.69
N ALA A 2 38.30 12.90 -7.28
CA ALA A 2 38.08 14.15 -6.56
C ALA A 2 38.06 15.30 -7.59
N ILE A 3 37.15 16.25 -7.43
CA ILE A 3 37.07 17.45 -8.25
C ILE A 3 37.99 18.50 -7.60
N ASP A 4 38.92 19.06 -8.38
CA ASP A 4 39.84 20.12 -7.94
C ASP A 4 39.21 21.50 -8.19
N LEU A 5 38.73 22.13 -7.12
CA LEU A 5 37.95 23.37 -7.19
C LEU A 5 38.79 24.60 -7.54
N GLU A 6 40.10 24.58 -7.26
CA GLU A 6 40.98 25.75 -7.46
C GLU A 6 41.32 25.99 -8.94
N LYS A 7 41.13 24.97 -9.78
CA LYS A 7 41.35 25.06 -11.23
C LYS A 7 40.09 25.44 -12.01
N LEU A 8 38.94 25.50 -11.36
CA LEU A 8 37.68 25.87 -11.99
C LEU A 8 37.53 27.38 -12.07
N THR A 9 36.99 27.83 -13.19
CA THR A 9 36.57 29.23 -13.37
C THR A 9 35.34 29.55 -12.52
N LEU A 10 35.07 30.85 -12.31
CA LEU A 10 33.89 31.30 -11.56
C LEU A 10 32.58 30.80 -12.17
N GLU A 11 32.49 30.68 -13.50
CA GLU A 11 31.31 30.16 -14.19
C GLU A 11 31.12 28.67 -13.94
N GLU A 12 32.20 27.88 -14.02
CA GLU A 12 32.17 26.45 -13.74
C GLU A 12 31.84 26.16 -12.28
N LEU A 13 32.35 26.96 -11.33
CA LEU A 13 32.00 26.85 -9.92
C LEU A 13 30.51 27.13 -9.66
N LYS A 14 29.93 28.13 -10.34
CA LYS A 14 28.50 28.44 -10.23
C LYS A 14 27.64 27.32 -10.80
N GLU A 15 28.02 26.78 -11.95
CA GLU A 15 27.30 25.67 -12.57
C GLU A 15 27.39 24.39 -11.72
N LEU A 16 28.57 24.07 -11.19
CA LEU A 16 28.75 22.94 -10.28
C LEU A 16 27.88 23.09 -9.02
N ASN A 17 27.81 24.28 -8.44
CA ASN A 17 26.96 24.55 -7.28
C ASN A 17 25.47 24.28 -7.61
N LYS A 18 24.99 24.77 -8.76
CA LYS A 18 23.61 24.52 -9.20
C LYS A 18 23.32 23.01 -9.37
N GLN A 19 24.27 22.27 -9.93
CA GLN A 19 24.14 20.81 -10.07
C GLN A 19 24.14 20.10 -8.72
N VAL A 20 25.00 20.54 -7.78
CA VAL A 20 25.01 20.02 -6.41
C VAL A 20 23.69 20.29 -5.71
N GLU A 21 23.11 21.49 -5.83
CA GLU A 21 21.80 21.79 -5.26
C GLU A 21 20.70 20.87 -5.83
N LEU A 22 20.67 20.68 -7.15
CA LEU A 22 19.71 19.76 -7.78
C LEU A 22 19.92 18.31 -7.31
N ALA A 23 21.18 17.89 -7.20
CA ALA A 23 21.54 16.57 -6.73
C ALA A 23 21.09 16.34 -5.28
N ILE A 24 21.29 17.32 -4.39
CA ILE A 24 20.85 17.31 -2.99
C ILE A 24 19.33 17.22 -2.91
N ARG A 25 18.59 18.09 -3.62
CA ARG A 25 17.11 18.08 -3.62
C ARG A 25 16.55 16.71 -4.04
N GLY A 26 17.20 16.05 -5.00
CA GLY A 26 16.79 14.72 -5.47
C GLY A 26 17.35 13.53 -4.68
N PHE A 27 18.30 13.76 -3.76
CA PHE A 27 19.05 12.69 -3.10
C PHE A 27 18.15 11.81 -2.23
N GLU A 28 17.38 12.42 -1.33
CA GLU A 28 16.43 11.73 -0.45
C GLU A 28 15.39 10.93 -1.26
N LYS A 29 14.89 11.50 -2.36
CA LYS A 29 13.92 10.80 -3.23
C LYS A 29 14.54 9.56 -3.87
N ARG A 30 15.79 9.63 -4.35
CA ARG A 30 16.51 8.48 -4.92
C ARG A 30 16.78 7.42 -3.83
N ARG A 31 17.29 7.84 -2.67
CA ARG A 31 17.52 6.99 -1.48
C ARG A 31 16.24 6.26 -1.06
N LYS A 32 15.11 6.97 -0.99
CA LYS A 32 13.81 6.38 -0.63
C LYS A 32 13.33 5.37 -1.67
N LYS A 33 13.49 5.67 -2.97
CA LYS A 33 13.12 4.74 -4.04
C LYS A 33 13.97 3.47 -4.01
N GLU A 34 15.27 3.62 -3.77
CA GLU A 34 16.20 2.50 -3.61
C GLU A 34 15.85 1.64 -2.38
N ALA A 35 15.55 2.27 -1.25
CA ALA A 35 15.09 1.57 -0.05
C ALA A 35 13.78 0.81 -0.29
N LEU A 36 12.82 1.41 -1.01
CA LEU A 36 11.58 0.73 -1.40
C LEU A 36 11.85 -0.49 -2.27
N HIS A 37 12.72 -0.36 -3.28
CA HIS A 37 13.06 -1.47 -4.17
C HIS A 37 13.78 -2.60 -3.42
N ALA A 38 14.69 -2.26 -2.50
CA ALA A 38 15.36 -3.23 -1.63
C ALA A 38 14.36 -3.96 -0.74
N ALA A 39 13.41 -3.24 -0.12
CA ALA A 39 12.35 -3.82 0.69
C ALA A 39 11.44 -4.75 -0.13
N GLN A 40 11.08 -4.33 -1.35
CA GLN A 40 10.28 -5.15 -2.26
C GLN A 40 11.00 -6.43 -2.67
N LYS A 41 12.29 -6.34 -3.01
CA LYS A 41 13.10 -7.50 -3.36
C LYS A 41 13.21 -8.47 -2.18
N ALA A 42 13.46 -7.97 -0.98
CA ALA A 42 13.51 -8.78 0.23
C ALA A 42 12.18 -9.50 0.49
N ALA A 43 11.04 -8.82 0.32
CA ALA A 43 9.72 -9.45 0.42
C ALA A 43 9.57 -10.60 -0.60
N GLN A 44 9.96 -10.37 -1.86
CA GLN A 44 9.87 -11.35 -2.94
C GLN A 44 10.76 -12.57 -2.71
N GLU A 45 11.96 -12.39 -2.15
CA GLU A 45 12.87 -13.50 -1.78
C GLU A 45 12.23 -14.46 -0.77
N HIS A 46 11.30 -13.97 0.04
CA HIS A 46 10.53 -14.76 0.99
C HIS A 46 9.15 -15.20 0.46
N GLY A 47 8.85 -14.91 -0.82
CA GLY A 47 7.59 -15.31 -1.47
C GLY A 47 6.39 -14.40 -1.16
N PHE A 48 6.63 -13.18 -0.68
CA PHE A 48 5.57 -12.21 -0.35
C PHE A 48 5.72 -10.94 -1.18
N SER A 49 4.62 -10.20 -1.38
CA SER A 49 4.70 -8.81 -1.87
C SER A 49 4.86 -7.83 -0.71
N LEU A 50 5.53 -6.70 -0.95
CA LEU A 50 5.70 -5.66 0.06
C LEU A 50 4.34 -5.11 0.53
N ASP A 51 3.37 -4.99 -0.37
CA ASP A 51 2.01 -4.55 -0.06
C ASP A 51 1.27 -5.53 0.86
N GLU A 52 1.48 -6.84 0.73
CA GLU A 52 0.91 -7.85 1.65
C GLU A 52 1.48 -7.71 3.06
N ILE A 53 2.79 -7.51 3.20
CA ILE A 53 3.45 -7.32 4.50
C ILE A 53 3.00 -6.02 5.16
N LEU A 54 2.90 -4.93 4.39
CA LEU A 54 2.49 -3.63 4.93
C LEU A 54 0.99 -3.61 5.28
N ASN A 55 0.18 -4.39 4.57
CA ASN A 55 -1.26 -4.53 4.81
C ASN A 55 -1.63 -5.75 5.68
N GLU A 56 -0.67 -6.44 6.30
CA GLU A 56 -0.95 -7.61 7.17
C GLU A 56 -1.86 -7.26 8.37
N LYS A 57 -1.92 -5.97 8.77
CA LYS A 57 -2.87 -5.48 9.79
C LYS A 57 -4.30 -5.31 9.28
N SER A 58 -4.52 -5.31 7.97
CA SER A 58 -5.84 -5.56 7.39
C SER A 58 -5.92 -7.05 7.05
N GLY A 59 -6.14 -7.88 8.08
CA GLY A 59 -6.39 -9.31 7.90
C GLY A 59 -7.33 -9.49 6.72
N SER A 60 -6.94 -10.33 5.76
CA SER A 60 -7.58 -10.46 4.45
C SER A 60 -9.09 -10.28 4.63
N LYS A 61 -9.67 -9.24 4.02
CA LYS A 61 -11.14 -9.16 3.96
C LYS A 61 -11.55 -10.45 3.26
N GLY A 62 -12.00 -11.43 4.04
CA GLY A 62 -12.46 -12.70 3.50
C GLY A 62 -13.47 -12.37 2.42
N LEU A 63 -13.47 -13.14 1.33
CA LEU A 63 -14.46 -12.93 0.28
C LEU A 63 -15.86 -12.87 0.91
N PRO A 64 -16.66 -11.84 0.58
CA PRO A 64 -18.00 -11.73 1.13
C PRO A 64 -18.81 -12.96 0.74
N LYS A 65 -19.42 -13.62 1.72
CA LYS A 65 -20.23 -14.83 1.52
C LYS A 65 -21.72 -14.52 1.47
N TYR A 66 -22.13 -13.41 2.07
CA TYR A 66 -23.53 -12.98 2.17
C TYR A 66 -23.68 -11.50 1.81
N ALA A 67 -24.76 -11.13 1.12
CA ALA A 67 -25.12 -9.76 0.76
C ALA A 67 -26.51 -9.39 1.29
N ASN A 68 -26.70 -8.12 1.63
CA ASN A 68 -28.00 -7.62 2.07
C ASN A 68 -28.95 -7.47 0.86
N PRO A 69 -30.13 -8.13 0.84
CA PRO A 69 -31.10 -8.00 -0.24
C PRO A 69 -31.66 -6.59 -0.44
N ALA A 70 -31.60 -5.74 0.59
CA ALA A 70 -32.04 -4.36 0.52
C ALA A 70 -30.92 -3.38 0.10
N ASN A 71 -29.66 -3.78 0.21
CA ASN A 71 -28.51 -2.98 -0.19
C ASN A 71 -27.30 -3.88 -0.53
N PRO A 72 -27.05 -4.19 -1.82
CA PRO A 72 -25.98 -5.08 -2.25
C PRO A 72 -24.56 -4.65 -1.84
N ASP A 73 -24.33 -3.36 -1.54
CA ASP A 73 -23.02 -2.87 -1.08
C ASP A 73 -22.69 -3.34 0.35
N GLN A 74 -23.72 -3.75 1.12
CA GLN A 74 -23.54 -4.30 2.46
C GLN A 74 -23.32 -5.81 2.39
N THR A 75 -22.06 -6.21 2.53
CA THR A 75 -21.65 -7.61 2.48
C THR A 75 -21.07 -8.10 3.80
N TRP A 76 -21.12 -9.41 4.02
CA TRP A 76 -20.59 -10.06 5.21
C TRP A 76 -19.90 -11.37 4.85
N THR A 77 -18.73 -11.60 5.44
CA THR A 77 -17.86 -12.75 5.16
C THR A 77 -18.34 -14.03 5.85
N GLY A 78 -19.37 -13.95 6.69
CA GLY A 78 -19.78 -15.04 7.58
C GLY A 78 -18.89 -15.23 8.80
N ARG A 79 -17.83 -14.41 8.95
CA ARG A 79 -16.93 -14.42 10.10
C ARG A 79 -17.11 -13.15 10.94
N GLY A 80 -16.97 -13.27 12.26
CA GLY A 80 -17.07 -12.13 13.18
C GLY A 80 -18.51 -11.71 13.51
N ARG A 81 -18.69 -10.46 13.94
CA ARG A 81 -19.99 -9.93 14.41
C ARG A 81 -21.01 -9.91 13.27
N GLN A 82 -22.15 -10.57 13.49
CA GLN A 82 -23.29 -10.54 12.57
C GLN A 82 -23.83 -9.09 12.38
N PRO A 83 -23.94 -8.60 11.14
CA PRO A 83 -24.57 -7.33 10.82
C PRO A 83 -26.05 -7.28 11.21
N GLY A 84 -26.58 -6.07 11.44
CA GLY A 84 -27.98 -5.88 11.80
C GLY A 84 -28.95 -6.42 10.74
N TRP A 85 -28.62 -6.28 9.46
CA TRP A 85 -29.47 -6.77 8.36
C TRP A 85 -29.58 -8.31 8.33
N VAL A 86 -28.51 -9.04 8.69
CA VAL A 86 -28.53 -10.51 8.82
C VAL A 86 -29.49 -10.89 9.94
N LYS A 87 -29.38 -10.25 11.11
CA LYS A 87 -30.27 -10.51 12.25
C LYS A 87 -31.73 -10.23 11.91
N THR A 88 -31.99 -9.13 11.21
CA THR A 88 -33.34 -8.77 10.75
C THR A 88 -33.87 -9.78 9.73
N ALA A 89 -33.04 -10.28 8.81
CA ALA A 89 -33.45 -11.30 7.84
C ALA A 89 -33.77 -12.63 8.52
N LEU A 90 -32.94 -13.06 9.46
CA LEU A 90 -33.18 -14.26 10.29
C LEU A 90 -34.47 -14.11 11.12
N ALA A 91 -34.71 -12.94 11.72
CA ALA A 91 -35.93 -12.66 12.47
C ALA A 91 -37.20 -12.65 11.59
N LYS A 92 -37.06 -12.37 10.29
CA LYS A 92 -38.14 -12.46 9.30
C LYS A 92 -38.34 -13.87 8.74
N GLY A 93 -37.62 -14.87 9.26
CA GLY A 93 -37.73 -16.27 8.84
C GLY A 93 -36.91 -16.64 7.61
N LYS A 94 -36.03 -15.76 7.11
CA LYS A 94 -35.07 -16.11 6.05
C LYS A 94 -33.90 -16.87 6.64
N SER A 95 -33.32 -17.77 5.85
CA SER A 95 -32.08 -18.46 6.20
C SER A 95 -30.85 -17.62 5.84
N LEU A 96 -29.67 -18.01 6.35
CA LEU A 96 -28.41 -17.44 5.89
C LEU A 96 -28.12 -17.77 4.42
N GLU A 97 -28.60 -18.92 3.94
CA GLU A 97 -28.44 -19.35 2.55
C GLU A 97 -29.18 -18.41 1.58
N ASP A 98 -30.36 -17.92 1.97
CA ASP A 98 -31.14 -16.93 1.19
C ASP A 98 -30.42 -15.57 1.04
N LEU A 99 -29.37 -15.34 1.82
CA LEU A 99 -28.56 -14.13 1.80
C LEU A 99 -27.19 -14.38 1.15
N ALA A 100 -26.90 -15.60 0.71
CA ALA A 100 -25.62 -15.94 0.09
C ALA A 100 -25.49 -15.26 -1.28
N ILE A 101 -24.25 -14.91 -1.63
CA ILE A 101 -23.86 -14.34 -2.93
C ILE A 101 -23.35 -15.44 -3.85
#